data_AF-A0A9W6ZGA3-F1
#
_entry.id   AF-A0A9W6ZGA3-F1
#
_cell.length_a   1.000
_cell.length_b   1.000
_cell.length_c   1.000
_cell.angle_alpha   90.00
_cell.angle_beta   90.00
_cell.angle_gamma   90.00
#
_symmetry.space_group_name_H-M   'P 1'
#
loop_
_entity.id
_entity.type
_entity.pdbx_description
1 polymer ?
#
loop_
_entity_poly.entity_id
_entity_poly.type
_entity_poly.pdbx_seq_one_letter_code
_entity_poly.pdbx_strand_id
1 'polypeptide(L)'
;MKLGLSRANLASPTPIQELAIPALLSSNSVAFAAATGSGKTLAYLLPLMQKLKGEELLMGSSASSLSPASSRKVKRPRAVVMAPTRELAAQILSVLKELSHTCKLSSVGIIGGDDMGKQRRALDKCVDIVVGTPGRILKHRDDGNVFLGSVRTFVIDETDTMLEQGFQGDIAELLHPCLYASRGDQEGGVCRESAPQVVLTTATMTQAVRRLLNGEESNKQMKARSRGDNKEEGGGPTIVLPATMRVLEAA
;
A
#
# COMPACT_ATOMS: atom_id res chain seq x y z
N MET A 1 3.50 11.58 -16.48
CA MET A 1 4.96 11.58 -16.24
C MET A 1 5.65 12.95 -16.32
N LYS A 2 5.44 13.80 -17.35
CA LYS A 2 6.16 15.10 -17.48
C LYS A 2 6.01 16.11 -16.32
N LEU A 3 5.06 15.93 -15.40
CA LEU A 3 4.71 16.91 -14.35
C LEU A 3 5.44 16.76 -13.00
N GLY A 4 6.12 15.62 -12.75
CA GLY A 4 6.82 15.36 -11.49
C GLY A 4 8.34 15.33 -11.59
N LEU A 5 8.90 14.80 -12.70
CA LEU A 5 10.35 14.64 -12.85
C LEU A 5 11.12 15.97 -12.95
N SER A 6 10.50 17.01 -13.54
CA SER A 6 11.17 18.30 -13.76
C SER A 6 11.41 19.10 -12.47
N ARG A 7 10.67 18.84 -11.39
CA ARG A 7 10.83 19.55 -10.10
C ARG A 7 11.63 18.77 -9.06
N ALA A 8 11.72 17.46 -9.20
CA ALA A 8 12.51 16.61 -8.30
C ALA A 8 14.01 16.56 -8.65
N ASN A 9 14.49 17.38 -9.61
CA ASN A 9 15.85 17.31 -10.18
C ASN A 9 16.23 15.91 -10.69
N LEU A 10 15.26 15.09 -11.09
CA LEU A 10 15.50 13.75 -11.64
C LEU A 10 15.78 13.89 -13.13
N ALA A 11 17.05 14.14 -13.48
CA ALA A 11 17.50 14.23 -14.87
C ALA A 11 17.26 12.92 -15.64
N SER A 12 17.31 11.78 -14.94
CA SER A 12 17.00 10.45 -15.46
C SER A 12 16.41 9.56 -14.35
N PRO A 13 15.51 8.61 -14.69
CA PRO A 13 15.01 7.63 -13.73
C PRO A 13 16.15 6.73 -13.22
N THR A 14 16.08 6.30 -11.96
CA THR A 14 17.01 5.30 -11.41
C THR A 14 16.69 3.90 -11.97
N PRO A 15 17.61 2.92 -11.93
CA PRO A 15 17.35 1.58 -12.47
C PRO A 15 16.07 0.93 -11.92
N ILE A 16 15.82 1.08 -10.61
CA ILE A 16 14.59 0.56 -10.01
C ILE A 16 13.33 1.31 -10.49
N GLN A 17 13.44 2.60 -10.78
CA GLN A 17 12.34 3.39 -11.35
C GLN A 17 12.04 2.96 -12.80
N GLU A 18 13.07 2.69 -13.61
CA GLU A 18 12.91 2.20 -14.99
C GLU A 18 12.18 0.85 -15.04
N LEU A 19 12.49 -0.04 -14.10
CA LEU A 19 11.84 -1.36 -14.00
C LEU A 19 10.44 -1.27 -13.39
N ALA A 20 10.31 -0.61 -12.24
CA ALA A 20 9.07 -0.66 -11.45
C ALA A 20 7.98 0.23 -12.02
N ILE A 21 8.28 1.43 -12.55
CA ILE A 21 7.24 2.37 -12.95
C ILE A 21 6.37 1.82 -14.11
N PRO A 22 6.92 1.29 -15.21
CA PRO A 22 6.12 0.69 -16.27
C PRO A 22 5.30 -0.51 -15.79
N ALA A 23 5.90 -1.37 -14.97
CA ALA A 23 5.20 -2.52 -14.39
C ALA A 23 4.02 -2.09 -13.51
N LEU A 24 4.22 -1.06 -12.68
CA LEU A 24 3.16 -0.51 -11.83
C LEU A 24 2.07 0.18 -12.64
N LEU A 25 2.39 0.87 -13.73
CA LEU A 25 1.38 1.49 -14.61
C LEU A 25 0.49 0.46 -15.30
N SER A 26 0.99 -0.76 -15.56
CA SER A 26 0.20 -1.86 -16.14
C SER A 26 -0.84 -2.49 -15.19
N SER A 27 -0.99 -1.95 -13.97
CA SER A 27 -1.97 -2.40 -12.96
C SER A 27 -1.79 -3.81 -12.41
N ASN A 28 -0.63 -4.43 -12.66
CA ASN A 28 -0.24 -5.65 -11.97
C ASN A 28 0.15 -5.36 -10.52
N SER A 29 -0.15 -6.25 -9.58
CA SER A 29 0.50 -6.20 -8.27
C SER A 29 2.00 -6.50 -8.46
N VAL A 30 2.87 -5.74 -7.80
CA VAL A 30 4.32 -5.83 -8.00
C VAL A 30 5.04 -5.79 -6.67
N ALA A 31 5.95 -6.74 -6.47
CA ALA A 31 6.97 -6.68 -5.44
C ALA A 31 8.31 -6.30 -6.09
N PHE A 32 9.07 -5.40 -5.47
CA PHE A 32 10.40 -5.09 -5.96
C PHE A 32 11.41 -4.82 -4.85
N ALA A 33 12.66 -5.24 -5.10
CA ALA A 33 13.77 -5.10 -4.16
C ALA A 33 14.84 -4.17 -4.71
N ALA A 34 15.31 -3.24 -3.87
CA ALA A 34 16.46 -2.40 -4.16
C ALA A 34 17.00 -1.77 -2.87
N ALA A 35 18.28 -1.39 -2.83
CA ALA A 35 18.91 -0.78 -1.66
C ALA A 35 18.19 0.52 -1.19
N THR A 36 18.36 0.90 0.07
CA THR A 36 17.89 2.20 0.58
C THR A 36 18.57 3.34 -0.20
N GLY A 37 17.84 4.43 -0.45
CA GLY A 37 18.33 5.54 -1.29
C GLY A 37 18.31 5.31 -2.80
N SER A 38 17.95 4.12 -3.29
CA SER A 38 17.87 3.81 -4.74
C SER A 38 16.69 4.47 -5.48
N GLY A 39 15.83 5.21 -4.78
CA GLY A 39 14.67 5.89 -5.36
C GLY A 39 13.37 5.07 -5.38
N LYS A 40 13.26 4.01 -4.56
CA LYS A 40 12.04 3.17 -4.40
C LYS A 40 10.77 4.00 -4.14
N THR A 41 10.86 5.00 -3.27
CA THR A 41 9.72 5.87 -2.92
C THR A 41 9.10 6.50 -4.16
N LEU A 42 9.92 7.11 -5.03
CA LEU A 42 9.43 7.69 -6.28
C LEU A 42 9.00 6.62 -7.28
N ALA A 43 9.64 5.45 -7.27
CA ALA A 43 9.30 4.34 -8.14
C ALA A 43 7.84 3.88 -7.95
N TYR A 44 7.30 3.90 -6.73
CA TYR A 44 5.87 3.62 -6.49
C TYR A 44 4.98 4.86 -6.45
N LEU A 45 5.44 6.00 -5.93
CA LEU A 45 4.61 7.20 -5.80
C LEU A 45 4.21 7.79 -7.16
N LEU A 46 5.15 7.86 -8.11
CA LEU A 46 4.88 8.45 -9.43
C LEU A 46 3.77 7.71 -10.20
N PRO A 47 3.81 6.37 -10.39
CA PRO A 47 2.73 5.66 -11.06
C PRO A 47 1.42 5.70 -10.26
N LEU A 48 1.47 5.61 -8.93
CA LEU A 48 0.29 5.72 -8.07
C LEU A 48 -0.43 7.06 -8.29
N MET A 49 0.30 8.18 -8.19
CA MET A 49 -0.27 9.52 -8.40
C MET A 49 -0.79 9.70 -9.83
N GLN A 50 -0.08 9.16 -10.83
CA GLN A 50 -0.52 9.22 -12.22
C GLN A 50 -1.86 8.49 -12.43
N LYS A 51 -2.06 7.32 -11.83
CA LYS A 51 -3.32 6.59 -11.90
C LYS A 51 -4.47 7.36 -11.24
N LEU A 52 -4.26 7.86 -10.02
CA LEU A 52 -5.28 8.64 -9.31
C LEU A 52 -5.71 9.90 -10.08
N LYS A 53 -4.80 10.51 -10.85
CA LYS A 53 -5.12 11.64 -11.74
C LYS A 53 -5.80 11.20 -13.03
N GLY A 54 -5.38 10.09 -13.63
CA GLY A 54 -6.04 9.52 -14.81
C GLY A 54 -7.52 9.23 -14.54
N GLU A 55 -7.84 8.65 -13.38
CA GLU A 55 -9.22 8.41 -12.93
C GLU A 55 -10.05 9.71 -12.85
N GLU A 56 -9.48 10.78 -12.28
CA GLU A 56 -10.17 12.07 -12.16
C GLU A 56 -10.50 12.67 -13.54
N LEU A 57 -9.59 12.55 -14.51
CA LEU A 57 -9.79 13.03 -15.87
C LEU A 57 -10.87 12.23 -16.60
N LEU A 58 -10.83 10.90 -16.54
CA LEU A 58 -11.79 10.02 -17.21
C LEU A 58 -13.22 10.23 -16.68
N MET A 59 -13.37 10.47 -15.37
CA MET A 59 -14.67 10.74 -14.75
C MET A 59 -15.17 12.15 -15.03
N GLY A 60 -14.27 13.14 -15.19
CA GLY A 60 -14.64 14.50 -15.58
C GLY A 60 -15.10 14.64 -17.04
N SER A 61 -14.79 13.67 -17.91
CA SER A 61 -15.17 13.66 -19.32
C SER A 61 -16.51 12.97 -19.63
N SER A 62 -17.14 12.32 -18.66
CA SER A 62 -18.45 11.69 -18.85
C SER A 62 -19.58 12.68 -18.57
N ALA A 63 -20.27 13.11 -19.63
CA ALA A 63 -21.34 14.13 -19.64
C ALA A 63 -22.66 13.72 -18.97
N SER A 64 -22.64 12.87 -17.92
CA SER A 64 -23.81 12.49 -17.13
C SER A 64 -23.67 12.95 -15.69
N SER A 65 -23.97 14.23 -15.46
CA SER A 65 -24.54 14.80 -14.23
C SER A 65 -24.14 14.23 -12.85
N LEU A 66 -22.86 13.91 -12.63
CA LEU A 66 -22.27 13.74 -11.30
C LEU A 66 -20.87 14.35 -11.38
N SER A 67 -20.68 15.47 -10.69
CA SER A 67 -19.44 16.27 -10.70
C SER A 67 -18.15 15.42 -10.57
N PRO A 68 -16.96 15.94 -10.94
CA PRO A 68 -15.66 15.32 -10.65
C PRO A 68 -15.41 14.97 -9.17
N ALA A 69 -16.29 15.40 -8.26
CA ALA A 69 -16.33 14.99 -6.86
C ALA A 69 -16.98 13.59 -6.63
N SER A 70 -17.47 12.88 -7.65
CA SER A 70 -18.18 11.61 -7.45
C SER A 70 -17.28 10.42 -7.06
N SER A 71 -15.96 10.48 -7.35
CA SER A 71 -14.99 9.46 -6.92
C SER A 71 -14.42 9.69 -5.53
N ARG A 72 -14.23 10.94 -5.13
CA ARG A 72 -13.62 11.30 -3.84
C ARG A 72 -14.70 11.37 -2.77
N LYS A 73 -14.62 10.45 -1.82
CA LYS A 73 -15.56 10.37 -0.71
C LYS A 73 -14.83 10.61 0.61
N VAL A 74 -15.48 11.33 1.52
CA VAL A 74 -14.96 11.56 2.88
C VAL A 74 -14.67 10.22 3.55
N LYS A 75 -13.56 10.14 4.30
CA LYS A 75 -13.07 8.91 4.96
C LYS A 75 -12.79 7.71 4.03
N ARG A 76 -12.76 7.89 2.71
CA ARG A 76 -12.61 6.80 1.73
C ARG A 76 -11.44 7.09 0.80
N PRO A 77 -10.20 6.91 1.28
CA PRO A 77 -9.01 7.11 0.46
C PRO A 77 -8.98 6.12 -0.71
N ARG A 78 -8.26 6.52 -1.76
CA ARG A 78 -8.06 5.73 -2.98
C ARG A 78 -6.72 4.98 -2.95
N ALA A 79 -5.78 5.43 -2.13
CA ALA A 79 -4.54 4.72 -1.89
C ALA A 79 -4.15 4.73 -0.41
N VAL A 80 -3.45 3.67 0.02
CA VAL A 80 -2.84 3.53 1.33
C VAL A 80 -1.37 3.17 1.17
N VAL A 81 -0.48 3.93 1.80
CA VAL A 81 0.96 3.65 1.87
C VAL A 81 1.33 3.35 3.31
N MET A 82 1.82 2.14 3.56
CA MET A 82 2.25 1.69 4.87
C MET A 82 3.76 1.74 4.96
N ALA A 83 4.28 2.27 6.07
CA ALA A 83 5.71 2.31 6.40
C ALA A 83 5.92 1.82 7.85
N PRO A 84 7.05 1.15 8.16
CA PRO A 84 7.26 0.51 9.46
C PRO A 84 7.42 1.52 10.60
N THR A 85 7.99 2.69 10.30
CA THR A 85 8.31 3.71 11.31
C THR A 85 7.54 4.99 11.08
N ARG A 86 7.43 5.79 12.15
CA ARG A 86 6.80 7.11 12.12
C ARG A 86 7.60 8.05 11.21
N GLU A 87 8.90 7.94 11.29
CA GLU A 87 9.89 8.73 10.58
C GLU A 87 9.79 8.48 9.08
N LEU A 88 9.75 7.20 8.66
CA LEU A 88 9.60 6.87 7.24
C LEU A 88 8.23 7.31 6.71
N ALA A 89 7.15 7.09 7.48
CA ALA A 89 5.82 7.57 7.08
C ALA A 89 5.78 9.10 6.90
N ALA A 90 6.45 9.85 7.78
CA ALA A 90 6.55 11.30 7.68
C ALA A 90 7.39 11.74 6.45
N GLN A 91 8.49 11.04 6.16
CA GLN A 91 9.30 11.29 4.96
C GLN A 91 8.50 11.07 3.67
N ILE A 92 7.81 9.94 3.55
CA ILE A 92 6.95 9.63 2.39
C ILE A 92 5.85 10.70 2.25
N LEU A 93 5.24 11.12 3.36
CA LEU A 93 4.22 12.16 3.35
C LEU A 93 4.78 13.52 2.87
N SER A 94 6.04 13.86 3.22
CA SER A 94 6.71 15.06 2.70
C SER A 94 6.87 15.00 1.19
N VAL A 95 7.41 13.88 0.67
CA VAL A 95 7.58 13.66 -0.77
C VAL A 95 6.23 13.78 -1.49
N LEU A 96 5.17 13.19 -0.95
CA LEU A 96 3.82 13.32 -1.50
C LEU A 96 3.33 14.77 -1.54
N LYS A 97 3.55 15.55 -0.48
CA LYS A 97 3.15 16.97 -0.42
C LYS A 97 3.90 17.80 -1.46
N GLU A 98 5.21 17.57 -1.59
CA GLU A 98 6.06 18.20 -2.60
C GLU A 98 5.55 17.91 -4.02
N LEU A 99 5.27 16.65 -4.33
CA LEU A 99 4.71 16.23 -5.62
C LEU A 99 3.27 16.73 -5.83
N SER A 100 2.48 16.88 -4.76
CA SER A 100 1.06 17.26 -4.86
C SER A 100 0.85 18.74 -5.24
N HIS A 101 1.85 19.60 -5.09
CA HIS A 101 1.78 21.00 -5.55
C HIS A 101 1.45 21.11 -7.06
N THR A 102 1.84 20.14 -7.87
CA THR A 102 1.53 20.11 -9.30
C THR A 102 0.29 19.28 -9.61
N CYS A 103 0.03 18.23 -8.83
CA CYS A 103 -1.04 17.28 -9.12
C CYS A 103 -2.37 17.58 -8.43
N LYS A 104 -2.48 18.40 -7.37
CA LYS A 104 -3.72 18.59 -6.58
C LYS A 104 -4.29 17.26 -6.03
N LEU A 105 -3.45 16.41 -5.46
CA LEU A 105 -3.87 15.25 -4.66
C LEU A 105 -3.80 15.61 -3.17
N SER A 106 -4.74 15.14 -2.37
CA SER A 106 -4.71 15.31 -0.91
C SER A 106 -4.14 14.07 -0.23
N SER A 107 -3.21 14.27 0.72
CA SER A 107 -2.61 13.20 1.52
C SER A 107 -2.66 13.50 3.01
N VAL A 108 -2.76 12.47 3.83
CA VAL A 108 -2.76 12.57 5.30
C VAL A 108 -1.83 11.54 5.94
N GLY A 109 -1.15 11.95 7.00
CA GLY A 109 -0.35 11.06 7.86
C GLY A 109 -1.19 10.48 8.99
N ILE A 110 -1.19 9.15 9.10
CA ILE A 110 -1.77 8.37 10.21
C ILE A 110 -0.63 7.68 10.94
N ILE A 111 -0.01 8.42 11.85
CA ILE A 111 1.26 8.06 12.48
C ILE A 111 1.04 7.92 14.00
N GLY A 112 1.61 6.89 14.61
CA GLY A 112 1.56 6.71 16.08
C GLY A 112 2.15 7.92 16.82
N GLY A 113 1.81 8.10 18.09
CA GLY A 113 2.32 9.22 18.91
C GLY A 113 1.73 10.61 18.62
N ASP A 114 1.06 10.80 17.49
CA ASP A 114 0.31 12.03 17.19
C ASP A 114 -1.12 11.96 17.77
N ASP A 115 -1.78 13.11 17.88
CA ASP A 115 -3.16 13.20 18.39
C ASP A 115 -4.17 12.50 17.46
N MET A 116 -4.91 11.53 18.01
CA MET A 116 -5.99 10.82 17.30
C MET A 116 -7.06 11.78 16.79
N GLY A 117 -7.39 12.82 17.56
CA GLY A 117 -8.40 13.81 17.20
C GLY A 117 -8.02 14.61 15.95
N LYS A 118 -6.76 15.06 15.86
CA LYS A 118 -6.21 15.73 14.68
C LYS A 118 -6.25 14.84 13.44
N GLN A 119 -5.86 13.57 13.58
CA GLN A 119 -5.90 12.60 12.48
C GLN A 119 -7.35 12.33 12.02
N ARG A 120 -8.28 12.15 12.95
CA ARG A 120 -9.72 12.02 12.65
C ARG A 120 -10.26 13.24 11.89
N ARG A 121 -10.01 14.45 12.39
CA ARG A 121 -10.46 15.69 11.71
C ARG A 121 -9.87 15.85 10.31
N ALA A 122 -8.66 15.35 10.08
CA ALA A 122 -8.06 15.34 8.75
C ALA A 122 -8.77 14.32 7.83
N LEU A 123 -9.17 13.16 8.36
CA LEU A 123 -9.94 12.13 7.64
C LEU A 123 -11.42 12.52 7.39
N ASP A 124 -11.96 13.45 8.17
CA ASP A 124 -13.28 14.06 7.92
C ASP A 124 -13.30 14.95 6.65
N LYS A 125 -12.15 15.13 5.98
CA LYS A 125 -12.03 15.75 4.65
C LYS A 125 -11.90 14.70 3.56
N CYS A 126 -12.11 15.08 2.30
CA CYS A 126 -11.79 14.21 1.16
C CYS A 126 -10.27 14.07 1.01
N VAL A 127 -9.74 12.90 1.39
CA VAL A 127 -8.33 12.54 1.28
C VAL A 127 -8.15 11.49 0.20
N ASP A 128 -7.16 11.66 -0.68
CA ASP A 128 -6.84 10.71 -1.75
C ASP A 128 -5.91 9.59 -1.26
N ILE A 129 -4.89 9.95 -0.48
CA ILE A 129 -3.82 9.06 -0.04
C ILE A 129 -3.66 9.10 1.48
N VAL A 130 -3.72 7.94 2.12
CA VAL A 130 -3.32 7.77 3.52
C VAL A 130 -1.89 7.24 3.56
N VAL A 131 -1.03 7.83 4.37
CA VAL A 131 0.32 7.32 4.68
C VAL A 131 0.41 7.05 6.17
N GLY A 132 0.92 5.91 6.60
CA GLY A 132 1.00 5.64 8.03
C GLY A 132 1.64 4.32 8.42
N THR A 133 1.60 4.05 9.72
CA THR A 133 2.02 2.75 10.28
C THR A 133 0.84 1.79 10.30
N PRO A 134 1.02 0.47 10.04
CA PRO A 134 -0.07 -0.49 9.92
C PRO A 134 -1.05 -0.45 11.10
N GLY A 135 -0.56 -0.64 12.33
CA GLY A 135 -1.41 -0.66 13.52
C GLY A 135 -2.17 0.65 13.77
N ARG A 136 -1.62 1.81 13.38
CA ARG A 136 -2.33 3.10 13.54
C ARG A 136 -3.43 3.25 12.50
N ILE A 137 -3.21 2.81 11.26
CA ILE A 137 -4.24 2.80 10.21
C ILE A 137 -5.35 1.82 10.60
N LEU A 138 -4.98 0.63 11.09
CA LEU A 138 -5.90 -0.39 11.60
C LEU A 138 -6.84 0.18 12.67
N LYS A 139 -6.26 0.87 13.67
CA LYS A 139 -7.05 1.53 14.71
C LYS A 139 -8.05 2.55 14.14
N HIS A 140 -7.64 3.40 13.19
CA HIS A 140 -8.57 4.34 12.56
C HIS A 140 -9.67 3.65 11.75
N ARG A 141 -9.38 2.50 11.13
CA ARG A 141 -10.39 1.69 10.43
C ARG A 141 -11.41 1.17 11.43
N ASP A 142 -10.95 0.57 12.53
CA ASP A 142 -11.81 -0.06 13.53
C ASP A 142 -12.68 0.96 14.28
N ASP A 143 -12.12 2.15 14.54
CA ASP A 143 -12.85 3.27 15.13
C ASP A 143 -13.84 3.95 14.13
N GLY A 144 -13.96 3.46 12.89
CA GLY A 144 -14.85 4.04 11.87
C GLY A 144 -14.40 5.41 11.35
N ASN A 145 -13.12 5.75 11.51
CA ASN A 145 -12.53 6.99 11.02
C ASN A 145 -12.08 6.91 9.56
N VAL A 146 -11.83 5.71 9.03
CA VAL A 146 -11.49 5.48 7.62
C VAL A 146 -12.09 4.17 7.11
N PHE A 147 -12.53 4.16 5.85
CA PHE A 147 -13.11 2.99 5.18
C PHE A 147 -12.31 2.65 3.92
N LEU A 148 -11.78 1.44 3.85
CA LEU A 148 -10.82 1.03 2.82
C LEU A 148 -11.45 0.46 1.54
N GLY A 149 -12.78 0.33 1.48
CA GLY A 149 -13.46 -0.25 0.31
C GLY A 149 -13.31 0.52 -1.01
N SER A 150 -12.82 1.76 -0.95
CA SER A 150 -12.52 2.58 -2.13
C SER A 150 -11.03 2.58 -2.52
N VAL A 151 -10.19 1.87 -1.76
CA VAL A 151 -8.76 1.76 -2.06
C VAL A 151 -8.57 0.98 -3.37
N ARG A 152 -7.69 1.50 -4.22
CA ARG A 152 -7.27 0.94 -5.51
C ARG A 152 -5.79 0.55 -5.51
N THR A 153 -5.02 1.08 -4.56
CA THR A 153 -3.60 0.75 -4.41
C THR A 153 -3.22 0.68 -2.93
N PHE A 154 -2.62 -0.44 -2.55
CA PHE A 154 -1.86 -0.57 -1.30
C PHE A 154 -0.37 -0.58 -1.61
N VAL A 155 0.40 0.16 -0.83
CA VAL A 155 1.87 0.09 -0.84
C VAL A 155 2.33 -0.37 0.54
N ILE A 156 3.19 -1.37 0.58
CA ILE A 156 3.90 -1.87 1.76
C ILE A 156 5.37 -1.51 1.56
N ASP A 157 5.83 -0.43 2.18
CA ASP A 157 7.22 0.03 2.08
C ASP A 157 8.08 -0.62 3.17
N GLU A 158 9.32 -0.97 2.85
CA GLU A 158 10.26 -1.66 3.78
C GLU A 158 9.68 -2.93 4.41
N THR A 159 9.24 -3.85 3.56
CA THR A 159 8.53 -5.07 3.97
C THR A 159 9.38 -5.99 4.85
N ASP A 160 10.68 -6.10 4.57
CA ASP A 160 11.63 -6.78 5.47
C ASP A 160 11.51 -6.26 6.90
N THR A 161 11.58 -4.94 7.07
CA THR A 161 11.47 -4.28 8.38
C THR A 161 10.09 -4.45 8.98
N MET A 162 9.02 -4.41 8.17
CA MET A 162 7.65 -4.65 8.63
C MET A 162 7.46 -6.04 9.24
N LEU A 163 8.02 -7.07 8.59
CA LEU A 163 7.96 -8.44 9.07
C LEU A 163 8.77 -8.62 10.36
N GLU A 164 9.98 -8.04 10.42
CA GLU A 164 10.83 -8.05 11.61
C GLU A 164 10.16 -7.39 12.83
N GLN A 165 9.40 -6.32 12.61
CA GLN A 165 8.67 -5.60 13.66
C GLN A 165 7.31 -6.22 14.02
N GLY A 166 6.92 -7.32 13.38
CA GLY A 166 5.69 -8.05 13.71
C GLY A 166 4.40 -7.44 13.14
N PHE A 167 4.49 -6.55 12.13
CA PHE A 167 3.29 -5.93 11.52
C PHE A 167 2.50 -6.86 10.58
N GLN A 168 2.87 -8.14 10.48
CA GLN A 168 2.24 -9.11 9.59
C GLN A 168 0.73 -9.21 9.78
N GLY A 169 0.27 -9.31 11.04
CA GLY A 169 -1.15 -9.37 11.38
C GLY A 169 -1.91 -8.11 10.95
N ASP A 170 -1.40 -6.94 11.34
CA ASP A 170 -2.01 -5.65 11.00
C ASP A 170 -2.14 -5.44 9.49
N ILE A 171 -1.09 -5.79 8.73
CA ILE A 171 -1.07 -5.68 7.27
C ILE A 171 -2.10 -6.64 6.66
N ALA A 172 -2.12 -7.91 7.09
CA ALA A 172 -3.08 -8.88 6.61
C ALA A 172 -4.53 -8.43 6.87
N GLU A 173 -4.82 -7.92 8.07
CA GLU A 173 -6.14 -7.40 8.41
C GLU A 173 -6.57 -6.20 7.54
N LEU A 174 -5.64 -5.32 7.17
CA LEU A 174 -5.92 -4.19 6.29
C LEU A 174 -6.15 -4.63 4.85
N LEU A 175 -5.36 -5.60 4.36
CA LEU A 175 -5.36 -6.04 2.97
C LEU A 175 -6.46 -7.05 2.65
N HIS A 176 -6.61 -8.09 3.45
CA HIS A 176 -7.43 -9.26 3.09
C HIS A 176 -8.89 -8.92 2.77
N PRO A 177 -9.62 -8.09 3.55
CA PRO A 177 -10.99 -7.70 3.21
C PRO A 177 -11.09 -6.88 1.92
N CYS A 178 -9.96 -6.29 1.48
CA CYS A 178 -9.86 -5.53 0.26
C CYS A 178 -9.49 -6.40 -0.96
N LEU A 179 -8.86 -7.55 -0.76
CA LEU A 179 -8.37 -8.42 -1.84
C LEU A 179 -9.30 -9.60 -2.12
N TYR A 180 -9.88 -10.19 -1.08
CA TYR A 180 -10.52 -11.51 -1.14
C TYR A 180 -12.01 -11.41 -0.78
N ALA A 181 -12.86 -12.19 -1.46
CA ALA A 181 -14.29 -12.23 -1.17
C ALA A 181 -14.61 -13.20 -0.03
N SER A 182 -13.83 -14.28 0.10
CA SER A 182 -13.98 -15.32 1.11
C SER A 182 -12.64 -15.75 1.72
N ARG A 183 -12.68 -16.57 2.79
CA ARG A 183 -11.47 -17.18 3.36
C ARG A 183 -10.83 -18.22 2.43
N GLY A 184 -11.61 -18.96 1.65
CA GLY A 184 -11.06 -19.92 0.68
C GLY A 184 -10.24 -19.22 -0.42
N ASP A 185 -10.68 -18.03 -0.84
CA ASP A 185 -9.94 -17.18 -1.78
C ASP A 185 -8.61 -16.69 -1.20
N GLN A 186 -8.55 -16.45 0.12
CA GLN A 186 -7.32 -16.09 0.82
C GLN A 186 -6.31 -17.23 0.76
N GLU A 187 -6.73 -18.48 0.94
CA GLU A 187 -5.82 -19.63 0.89
C GLU A 187 -5.22 -19.84 -0.51
N GLY A 188 -6.00 -19.57 -1.56
CA GLY A 188 -5.54 -19.68 -2.95
C GLY A 188 -4.90 -18.41 -3.52
N GLY A 189 -4.88 -17.29 -2.77
CA GLY A 189 -4.45 -15.99 -3.28
C GLY A 189 -5.30 -15.48 -4.46
N VAL A 190 -6.56 -15.92 -4.57
CA VAL A 190 -7.49 -15.60 -5.66
C VAL A 190 -8.20 -14.28 -5.36
N CYS A 191 -7.74 -13.19 -5.96
CA CYS A 191 -8.33 -11.89 -5.73
C CYS A 191 -9.71 -11.72 -6.40
N ARG A 192 -10.57 -10.91 -5.79
CA ARG A 192 -11.79 -10.39 -6.46
C ARG A 192 -11.41 -9.54 -7.67
N GLU A 193 -12.30 -9.45 -8.65
CA GLU A 193 -12.06 -8.67 -9.89
C GLU A 193 -11.71 -7.20 -9.60
N SER A 194 -12.38 -6.59 -8.61
CA SER A 194 -12.14 -5.20 -8.21
C SER A 194 -11.04 -5.05 -7.14
N ALA A 195 -10.15 -6.03 -6.98
CA ALA A 195 -9.11 -5.97 -5.97
C ALA A 195 -8.15 -4.81 -6.25
N PRO A 196 -7.70 -4.09 -5.20
CA PRO A 196 -6.65 -3.08 -5.35
C PRO A 196 -5.34 -3.72 -5.80
N GLN A 197 -4.56 -2.95 -6.57
CA GLN A 197 -3.16 -3.25 -6.84
C GLN A 197 -2.39 -3.26 -5.51
N VAL A 198 -1.58 -4.30 -5.29
CA VAL A 198 -0.66 -4.36 -4.15
C VAL A 198 0.76 -4.10 -4.64
N VAL A 199 1.44 -3.18 -3.99
CA VAL A 199 2.83 -2.83 -4.23
C VAL A 199 3.62 -3.15 -2.98
N LEU A 200 4.68 -3.95 -3.12
CA LEU A 200 5.54 -4.34 -2.03
C LEU A 200 6.96 -3.87 -2.36
N THR A 201 7.57 -3.12 -1.45
CA THR A 201 8.99 -2.74 -1.57
C THR A 201 9.76 -3.32 -0.39
N THR A 202 11.02 -3.64 -0.63
CA THR A 202 11.93 -4.12 0.41
C THR A 202 13.36 -3.71 0.09
N ALA A 203 14.18 -3.51 1.11
CA ALA A 203 15.61 -3.28 0.92
C ALA A 203 16.34 -4.61 0.69
N THR A 204 15.89 -5.67 1.35
CA THR A 204 16.55 -6.97 1.38
C THR A 204 15.59 -8.13 1.10
N MET A 205 16.12 -9.18 0.46
CA MET A 205 15.41 -10.44 0.21
C MET A 205 15.68 -11.44 1.35
N THR A 206 15.23 -11.08 2.56
CA THR A 206 15.31 -11.97 3.73
C THR A 206 14.51 -13.25 3.49
N GLN A 207 14.76 -14.28 4.30
CA GLN A 207 14.00 -15.52 4.20
C GLN A 207 12.50 -15.30 4.45
N ALA A 208 12.13 -14.40 5.36
CA ALA A 208 10.74 -14.04 5.63
C ALA A 208 10.08 -13.42 4.40
N VAL A 209 10.74 -12.45 3.74
CA VAL A 209 10.23 -11.84 2.52
C VAL A 209 10.11 -12.87 1.39
N ARG A 210 11.10 -13.74 1.20
CA ARG A 210 11.04 -14.80 0.18
C ARG A 210 9.86 -15.75 0.42
N ARG A 211 9.63 -16.16 1.68
CA ARG A 211 8.49 -17.02 2.04
C ARG A 211 7.15 -16.33 1.78
N LEU A 212 7.05 -15.04 2.10
CA LEU A 212 5.88 -14.21 1.82
C LEU A 212 5.59 -14.15 0.31
N LEU A 213 6.61 -13.87 -0.51
CA LEU A 213 6.46 -13.77 -1.97
C LEU A 213 6.13 -15.12 -2.63
N ASN A 214 6.64 -16.23 -2.08
CA ASN A 214 6.40 -17.57 -2.61
C ASN A 214 5.11 -18.22 -2.04
N GLY A 215 4.40 -17.56 -1.11
CA GLY A 215 3.18 -18.10 -0.49
C GLY A 215 3.41 -19.32 0.41
N GLU A 216 4.64 -19.54 0.90
CA GLU A 216 5.02 -20.79 1.59
C GLU A 216 4.61 -20.85 3.08
N GLU A 217 4.20 -19.74 3.69
CA GLU A 217 3.88 -19.72 5.12
C GLU A 217 2.52 -20.33 5.48
N SER A 218 1.56 -20.37 4.56
CA SER A 218 0.22 -20.92 4.85
C SER A 218 0.22 -22.43 5.12
N ASN A 219 1.23 -23.17 4.64
CA ASN A 219 1.18 -24.64 4.62
C ASN A 219 1.96 -25.35 5.75
N LYS A 220 2.93 -24.68 6.39
CA LYS A 220 3.75 -25.30 7.46
C LYS A 220 3.14 -25.15 8.86
N GLN A 221 2.45 -24.04 9.14
CA GLN A 221 1.81 -23.84 10.46
C GLN A 221 0.52 -24.67 10.63
N MET A 222 -0.20 -24.98 9.54
CA MET A 222 -1.36 -25.87 9.60
C MET A 222 -1.00 -27.35 9.81
N LYS A 223 0.11 -27.84 9.22
CA LYS A 223 0.56 -29.23 9.47
C LYS A 223 1.08 -29.43 10.90
N ALA A 224 1.70 -28.41 11.50
CA ALA A 224 2.17 -28.45 12.88
C ALA A 224 1.03 -28.43 13.92
N ARG A 225 -0.09 -27.73 13.64
CA ARG A 225 -1.27 -27.71 14.54
C ARG A 225 -2.02 -29.05 14.63
N SER A 226 -1.74 -30.00 13.75
CA SER A 226 -2.27 -31.38 13.83
C SER A 226 -1.50 -32.30 14.79
N ARG A 227 -0.39 -31.83 15.37
CA ARG A 227 0.44 -32.59 16.33
C ARG A 227 0.92 -31.67 17.47
N GLY A 228 0.05 -31.48 18.45
CA GLY A 228 0.27 -31.01 19.84
C GLY A 228 1.43 -30.06 20.15
N ASP A 229 1.13 -28.84 20.60
CA ASP A 229 1.25 -28.43 22.02
C ASP A 229 0.74 -26.98 22.19
N ASN A 230 0.10 -26.70 23.33
CA ASN A 230 -0.47 -25.39 23.66
C ASN A 230 0.62 -24.42 24.16
N LYS A 231 0.97 -23.42 23.34
CA LYS A 231 1.39 -22.09 23.80
C LYS A 231 0.81 -21.02 22.88
N GLU A 232 -0.11 -20.23 23.42
CA GLU A 232 -0.66 -19.03 22.78
C GLU A 232 0.43 -17.95 22.72
N GLU A 233 1.10 -17.83 21.57
CA GLU A 233 1.79 -16.61 21.17
C GLU A 233 1.13 -16.08 19.88
N GLY A 234 0.43 -14.95 20.00
CA GLY A 234 0.26 -13.94 18.94
C GLY A 234 -0.18 -14.37 17.53
N GLY A 235 -1.09 -15.33 17.40
CA GLY A 235 -1.52 -15.88 16.10
C GLY A 235 -2.45 -14.98 15.27
N GLY A 236 -2.00 -13.79 14.88
CA GLY A 236 -2.67 -12.96 13.87
C GLY A 236 -2.62 -13.60 12.46
N PRO A 237 -3.45 -13.15 11.51
CA PRO A 237 -3.43 -13.68 10.15
C PRO A 237 -2.09 -13.40 9.45
N THR A 238 -1.59 -14.39 8.70
CA THR A 238 -0.44 -14.22 7.81
C THR A 238 -0.83 -13.46 6.54
N ILE A 239 0.07 -12.63 6.02
CA ILE A 239 -0.17 -11.92 4.77
C ILE A 239 -0.25 -12.94 3.63
N VAL A 240 -1.31 -12.84 2.84
CA VAL A 240 -1.47 -13.59 1.60
C VAL A 240 -1.50 -12.55 0.50
N LEU A 241 -0.60 -12.71 -0.47
CA LEU A 241 -0.46 -11.81 -1.60
C LEU A 241 -1.27 -12.34 -2.80
N PRO A 242 -1.64 -11.47 -3.75
CA PRO A 242 -2.25 -11.90 -5.00
C PRO A 242 -1.35 -12.92 -5.73
N ALA A 243 -1.90 -14.05 -6.17
CA ALA A 243 -1.14 -15.07 -6.91
C ALA A 243 -0.52 -14.53 -8.22
N THR A 244 -1.07 -13.44 -8.76
CA THR A 244 -0.59 -12.76 -9.97
C THR A 244 0.51 -11.73 -9.72
N MET A 245 0.97 -11.58 -8.47
CA MET A 245 1.99 -10.60 -8.12
C MET A 245 3.31 -10.90 -8.85
N ARG A 246 3.86 -9.90 -9.54
CA ARG A 246 5.15 -10.00 -10.22
C ARG A 246 6.26 -9.54 -9.29
N VAL A 247 7.37 -10.28 -9.25
CA VAL A 247 8.57 -9.91 -8.50
C VAL A 247 9.60 -9.32 -9.47
N LEU A 248 10.12 -8.13 -9.16
CA LEU A 248 11.16 -7.45 -9.91
C LEU A 248 12.39 -7.29 -9.01
N GLU A 249 13.56 -7.69 -9.51
CA GLU A 249 14.82 -7.49 -8.83
C GLU A 249 15.70 -6.60 -9.72
N ALA A 250 16.10 -5.44 -9.19
CA ALA A 250 17.14 -4.65 -9.84
C ALA A 250 18.49 -5.26 -9.45
N ALA A 251 19.27 -5.67 -10.46
CA ALA A 251 20.62 -6.17 -10.29
C ALA A 251 21.58 -5.08 -9.77
#